data_AF-A0A2A5H6F5-F1
#
_entry.id   AF-A0A2A5H6F5-F1
#
_cell.length_a   1.000
_cell.length_b   1.000
_cell.length_c   1.000
_cell.angle_alpha   90.00
_cell.angle_beta   90.00
_cell.angle_gamma   90.00
#
_symmetry.space_group_name_H-M   'P 1'
#
loop_
_entity.id
_entity.type
_entity.pdbx_description
1 polymer ?
#
loop_
_entity_poly.entity_id
_entity_poly.type
_entity_poly.pdbx_seq_one_letter_code
_entity_poly.pdbx_strand_id
1 'polypeptide(L)'
;MIWQRLTGLAIRKSTYIKQPIIKELQGDFHGTWAIKAAEVSADPNFMSILKKLKVTQHGKIPEYMMSCIDDAIDACLAAEKSGE
;
A
#
# COMPACT_ATOMS: atom_id res chain seq x y z
N MET A 1 -0.84 -17.78 7.19
CA MET A 1 -0.20 -17.16 8.37
C MET A 1 1.05 -16.31 8.03
N ILE A 2 1.24 -15.88 6.77
CA ILE A 2 2.39 -15.04 6.35
C ILE A 2 2.06 -13.55 6.37
N TRP A 3 0.81 -13.20 6.09
CA TRP A 3 0.36 -11.81 5.94
C TRP A 3 0.55 -10.97 7.21
N GLN A 4 0.21 -11.48 8.39
CA GLN A 4 0.39 -10.75 9.66
C GLN A 4 1.86 -10.43 9.98
N ARG A 5 2.80 -11.28 9.57
CA ARG A 5 4.24 -11.00 9.75
C ARG A 5 4.69 -9.85 8.85
N LEU A 6 4.20 -9.79 7.62
CA LEU A 6 4.54 -8.73 6.68
C LEU A 6 3.94 -7.39 7.10
N THR A 7 2.70 -7.37 7.61
CA THR A 7 2.11 -6.15 8.20
C THR A 7 2.88 -5.70 9.44
N GLY A 8 3.30 -6.64 10.30
CA GLY A 8 4.12 -6.33 11.48
C GLY A 8 5.49 -5.74 11.14
N LEU A 9 6.09 -6.16 10.00
CA LEU A 9 7.32 -5.58 9.49
C LEU A 9 7.11 -4.18 8.88
N ALA A 10 5.92 -3.92 8.29
CA ALA A 10 5.50 -2.60 7.84
C ALA A 10 5.35 -1.60 8.97
N ILE A 11 4.74 -2.03 10.08
CA ILE A 11 4.67 -1.22 11.31
C ILE A 11 6.07 -0.82 11.78
N ARG A 12 7.04 -1.72 11.66
CA ARG A 12 8.44 -1.46 12.06
C ARG A 12 9.24 -0.67 11.01
N LYS A 13 8.60 -0.18 9.95
CA LYS A 13 9.23 0.55 8.82
C LYS A 13 10.48 -0.15 8.27
N SER A 14 10.45 -1.49 8.26
CA SER A 14 11.61 -2.27 7.82
C SER A 14 11.79 -2.10 6.31
N THR A 15 12.96 -1.63 5.85
CA THR A 15 13.24 -1.40 4.43
C THR A 15 13.13 -2.67 3.57
N TYR A 16 13.26 -3.85 4.18
CA TYR A 16 13.21 -5.16 3.52
C TYR A 16 11.84 -5.50 2.91
N ILE A 17 10.75 -4.87 3.35
CA ILE A 17 9.41 -5.18 2.83
C ILE A 17 9.02 -4.33 1.63
N LYS A 18 9.77 -3.26 1.34
CA LYS A 18 9.42 -2.27 0.32
C LYS A 18 9.30 -2.92 -1.06
N GLN A 19 10.27 -3.79 -1.40
CA GLN A 19 10.28 -4.55 -2.65
C GLN A 19 9.12 -5.56 -2.76
N PRO A 20 8.82 -6.38 -1.74
CA PRO A 20 7.61 -7.20 -1.71
C PRO A 20 6.31 -6.42 -1.93
N ILE A 21 6.14 -5.27 -1.26
CA ILE A 21 4.95 -4.42 -1.42
C ILE A 21 4.85 -3.92 -2.87
N ILE A 22 5.94 -3.39 -3.43
CA ILE A 22 5.97 -2.90 -4.83
C ILE A 22 5.59 -4.01 -5.80
N LYS A 23 6.20 -5.18 -5.68
CA LYS A 23 5.93 -6.32 -6.57
C LYS A 23 4.48 -6.74 -6.52
N GLU A 24 3.87 -6.78 -5.33
CA GLU A 24 2.47 -7.14 -5.19
C GLU A 24 1.54 -6.07 -5.76
N LEU A 25 1.81 -4.78 -5.48
CA LEU A 25 0.97 -3.68 -5.99
C LEU A 25 1.10 -3.49 -7.51
N GLN A 26 2.20 -3.93 -8.12
CA GLN A 26 2.43 -3.85 -9.57
C GLN A 26 2.06 -5.13 -10.33
N GLY A 27 2.12 -6.29 -9.68
CA GLY A 27 1.87 -7.60 -10.27
C GLY A 27 0.40 -8.03 -10.20
N ASP A 28 0.18 -9.33 -10.14
CA ASP A 28 -1.14 -9.89 -9.86
C ASP A 28 -1.49 -9.55 -8.40
N PHE A 29 -2.35 -8.56 -8.25
CA PHE A 29 -2.78 -8.06 -6.96
C PHE A 29 -3.55 -9.15 -6.21
N HIS A 30 -2.91 -9.83 -5.24
CA HIS A 30 -3.52 -10.95 -4.50
C HIS A 30 -4.15 -10.56 -3.15
N GLY A 31 -4.37 -9.27 -2.90
CA GLY A 31 -5.25 -8.83 -1.82
C GLY A 31 -4.81 -7.60 -1.04
N THR A 32 -5.57 -7.30 0.01
CA THR A 32 -5.49 -6.05 0.79
C THR A 32 -4.23 -5.89 1.64
N TRP A 33 -3.41 -6.94 1.78
CA TRP A 33 -2.24 -6.91 2.66
C TRP A 33 -1.20 -5.87 2.18
N ALA A 34 -0.96 -5.76 0.87
CA ALA A 34 0.03 -4.84 0.32
C ALA A 34 -0.45 -3.39 0.40
N ILE A 35 -1.76 -3.17 0.25
CA ILE A 35 -2.39 -1.86 0.48
C ILE A 35 -2.21 -1.46 1.94
N LYS A 36 -2.57 -2.35 2.88
CA LYS A 36 -2.41 -2.09 4.33
C LYS A 36 -0.95 -1.89 4.71
N ALA A 37 -0.03 -2.63 4.11
CA ALA A 37 1.39 -2.48 4.36
C ALA A 37 1.92 -1.15 3.82
N ALA A 38 1.45 -0.70 2.65
CA ALA A 38 1.79 0.61 2.10
C ALA A 38 1.25 1.76 2.96
N GLU A 39 -0.01 1.67 3.39
CA GLU A 39 -0.67 2.61 4.32
C GLU A 39 0.13 2.76 5.62
N VAL A 40 0.44 1.64 6.27
CA VAL A 40 1.15 1.63 7.55
C VAL A 40 2.59 2.12 7.41
N SER A 41 3.25 1.78 6.29
CA SER A 41 4.60 2.29 6.01
C SER A 41 4.60 3.79 5.77
N ALA A 42 3.48 4.33 5.26
CA ALA A 42 3.27 5.74 4.90
C ALA A 42 4.44 6.29 4.08
N ASP A 43 4.93 5.51 3.13
CA ASP A 43 6.11 5.86 2.33
C ASP A 43 5.65 6.56 1.04
N PRO A 44 6.05 7.83 0.81
CA PRO A 44 5.65 8.59 -0.39
C PRO A 44 5.97 7.87 -1.71
N ASN A 45 7.00 7.00 -1.72
CA ASN A 45 7.36 6.23 -2.91
C ASN A 45 6.25 5.27 -3.38
N PHE A 46 5.30 4.91 -2.51
CA PHE A 46 4.16 4.07 -2.89
C PHE A 46 3.03 4.84 -3.59
N MET A 47 2.98 6.17 -3.48
CA MET A 47 1.88 6.97 -4.04
C MET A 47 1.64 6.72 -5.53
N SER A 48 2.71 6.73 -6.34
CA SER A 48 2.56 6.53 -7.78
C SER A 48 2.00 5.16 -8.12
N ILE A 49 2.36 4.14 -7.34
CA ILE A 49 1.93 2.75 -7.57
C ILE A 49 0.48 2.58 -7.12
N LEU A 50 0.12 3.11 -5.95
CA LEU A 50 -1.25 3.07 -5.43
C LEU A 50 -2.24 3.80 -6.34
N LYS A 51 -1.87 4.98 -6.85
CA LYS A 51 -2.69 5.72 -7.84
C LYS A 51 -2.90 4.90 -9.12
N LYS A 52 -1.85 4.25 -9.63
CA LYS A 52 -1.96 3.39 -10.80
C LYS A 52 -2.83 2.17 -10.54
N LEU A 53 -2.70 1.56 -9.36
CA LEU A 53 -3.52 0.43 -8.93
C LEU A 53 -5.00 0.83 -8.87
N LYS A 54 -5.32 1.99 -8.27
CA LYS A 54 -6.68 2.56 -8.19
C LYS A 54 -7.35 2.62 -9.57
N VAL A 55 -6.66 3.19 -10.55
CA VAL A 55 -7.18 3.32 -11.93
C VAL A 55 -7.32 1.96 -12.60
N THR A 56 -6.31 1.08 -12.45
CA THR A 56 -6.28 -0.22 -13.14
C THR A 56 -7.34 -1.19 -12.62
N GLN A 57 -7.66 -1.10 -11.33
CA GLN A 57 -8.61 -1.95 -10.62
C GLN A 57 -10.00 -1.34 -10.48
N HIS A 58 -10.22 -0.13 -11.02
CA HIS A 58 -11.54 0.51 -10.99
C HIS A 58 -12.62 -0.38 -11.63
N GLY A 59 -13.64 -0.72 -10.84
CA GLY A 59 -14.72 -1.62 -11.25
C GLY A 59 -14.37 -3.11 -11.28
N LYS A 60 -13.15 -3.51 -10.91
CA LYS A 60 -12.70 -4.93 -10.86
C LYS A 60 -12.58 -5.47 -9.44
N ILE A 61 -12.34 -4.59 -8.48
CA ILE A 61 -12.25 -4.94 -7.04
C ILE A 61 -13.48 -4.43 -6.29
N PRO A 62 -13.82 -5.02 -5.14
CA PRO A 62 -14.87 -4.52 -4.26
C PRO A 62 -14.64 -3.07 -3.83
N GLU A 63 -15.72 -2.31 -3.61
CA GLU A 63 -15.68 -0.91 -3.18
C GLU A 63 -14.86 -0.72 -1.88
N TYR A 64 -14.98 -1.64 -0.91
CA TYR A 64 -14.19 -1.56 0.32
C TYR A 64 -12.67 -1.60 0.07
N MET A 65 -12.22 -2.35 -0.94
CA MET A 65 -10.79 -2.38 -1.29
C MET A 65 -10.37 -1.06 -1.94
N MET A 66 -11.26 -0.42 -2.71
CA MET A 66 -11.00 0.90 -3.28
C MET A 66 -10.80 1.93 -2.17
N SER A 67 -11.64 1.89 -1.14
CA SER A 67 -11.49 2.73 0.05
C SER A 67 -10.14 2.50 0.73
N CYS A 68 -9.69 1.24 0.87
CA CYS A 68 -8.37 0.97 1.44
C CYS A 68 -7.22 1.56 0.59
N ILE A 69 -7.35 1.59 -0.74
CA ILE A 69 -6.34 2.22 -1.62
C ILE A 69 -6.29 3.73 -1.36
N ASP A 70 -7.46 4.36 -1.18
CA ASP A 70 -7.55 5.79 -0.86
C ASP A 70 -6.92 6.10 0.50
N ASP A 71 -7.24 5.32 1.54
CA ASP A 71 -6.63 5.45 2.86
C ASP A 71 -5.09 5.34 2.79
N ALA A 72 -4.58 4.40 1.99
CA ALA A 72 -3.14 4.22 1.80
C ALA A 72 -2.47 5.40 1.06
N ILE A 73 -3.15 5.98 0.08
CA ILE A 73 -2.65 7.17 -0.63
C ILE A 73 -2.60 8.37 0.31
N ASP A 74 -3.66 8.57 1.10
CA ASP A 74 -3.75 9.67 2.06
C ASP A 74 -2.69 9.55 3.16
N ALA A 75 -2.44 8.34 3.67
CA ALA A 75 -1.37 8.09 4.63
C ALA A 75 0.01 8.46 4.05
N CYS A 76 0.29 8.09 2.80
CA CYS A 76 1.55 8.44 2.14
C CYS A 76 1.67 9.96 1.89
N LEU A 77 0.57 10.62 1.52
CA LEU A 77 0.53 12.07 1.32
C LEU A 77 0.75 12.85 2.63
N ALA A 78 0.14 12.39 3.73
CA ALA A 78 0.32 13.00 5.05
C ALA A 78 1.77 12.89 5.54
N ALA A 79 2.45 11.77 5.25
CA ALA A 79 3.85 11.57 5.59
C ALA A 79 4.80 12.44 4.77
N GLU A 80 4.54 12.66 3.48
CA GLU A 80 5.29 13.61 2.64
C GLU A 80 5.25 15.03 3.24
N LYS A 81 4.05 15.49 3.64
CA LYS A 81 3.85 16.83 4.24
C LYS A 81 4.44 17.00 5.63
N SER A 82 4.67 15.91 6.36
CA SER A 82 5.21 15.94 7.73
C SER A 82 6.74 15.80 7.77
N GLY A 83 7.38 15.58 6.62
CA GLY A 83 8.83 15.45 6.48
C GLY A 83 9.55 16.75 6.08
N GLU A 84 8.84 17.89 6.09
CA GLU A 84 9.31 19.22 5.69
C GLU A 84 9.50 20.15 6.91
#